data_AF-A0A7R7ZKP0-F1
#
_entry.id   AF-A0A7R7ZKP0-F1
#
_cell.length_a   1.000
_cell.length_b   1.000
_cell.length_c   1.000
_cell.angle_alpha   90.00
_cell.angle_beta   90.00
_cell.angle_gamma   90.00
#
_symmetry.space_group_name_H-M   'P 1'
#
loop_
_entity.id
_entity.type
_entity.pdbx_description
1 polymer ?
#
loop_
_entity_poly.entity_id
_entity_poly.type
_entity_poly.pdbx_seq_one_letter_code
_entity_poly.pdbx_strand_id
1 'polypeptide(L)'
;MAVRFFLGLAEAGLFPGIGYFLSCWYRRDEFGVRMAIFFSGAALAGSFGGLLAAAIALMDGVGGKHGWCWIFILEGLATVLIGVACFWMVQDFPDNATFLSPDDKKRVVRRLAQDKQASAEKEDFNMVYFWSSMKDWKTWLYAVIYMGADMPLYGFSLFVPTIIEELVCSLFLLSHAAG
;
A
#
# COMPACT_ATOMS: atom_id res chain seq x y z
N MET A 1 -16.10 5.55 -15.14
CA MET A 1 -14.69 5.84 -15.49
C MET A 1 -14.06 6.91 -14.60
N ALA A 2 -14.67 8.09 -14.44
CA ALA A 2 -14.12 9.16 -13.60
C ALA A 2 -13.79 8.73 -12.15
N VAL A 3 -14.69 8.01 -11.48
CA VAL A 3 -14.45 7.54 -10.09
C VAL A 3 -13.23 6.62 -9.98
N ARG A 4 -13.04 5.70 -10.93
CA ARG A 4 -11.85 4.82 -10.94
C ARG A 4 -10.56 5.60 -11.20
N PHE A 5 -10.63 6.64 -12.04
CA PHE A 5 -9.49 7.52 -12.28
C PHE A 5 -9.07 8.26 -11.01
N PHE A 6 -10.03 8.88 -10.31
CA PHE A 6 -9.73 9.60 -9.06
C PHE A 6 -9.26 8.66 -7.94
N LEU A 7 -9.82 7.46 -7.86
CA LEU A 7 -9.34 6.43 -6.93
C LEU A 7 -7.88 6.07 -7.21
N GLY A 8 -7.55 5.75 -8.47
CA GLY A 8 -6.17 5.44 -8.86
C GLY A 8 -5.21 6.62 -8.62
N LEU A 9 -5.66 7.85 -8.86
CA LEU A 9 -4.87 9.05 -8.57
C LEU A 9 -4.57 9.18 -7.06
N ALA A 10 -5.55 8.90 -6.20
CA ALA A 10 -5.37 8.93 -4.76
C ALA A 10 -4.44 7.80 -4.25
N GLU A 11 -4.57 6.60 -4.81
CA GLU A 11 -3.77 5.43 -4.42
C GLU A 11 -2.31 5.51 -4.92
N ALA A 12 -2.06 6.15 -6.06
CA ALA A 12 -0.72 6.22 -6.66
C ALA A 12 0.34 6.85 -5.75
N GLY A 13 -0.06 7.80 -4.89
CA GLY A 13 0.84 8.47 -3.95
C GLY A 13 1.10 7.70 -2.66
N LEU A 14 0.28 6.68 -2.34
CA LEU A 14 0.32 6.00 -1.05
C LEU A 14 1.66 5.30 -0.82
N PHE A 15 2.07 4.49 -1.78
CA PHE A 15 3.27 3.66 -1.68
C PHE A 15 4.57 4.49 -1.61
N PRO A 16 4.84 5.44 -2.54
CA PRO A 16 6.01 6.33 -2.42
C PRO A 16 5.91 7.28 -1.22
N GLY A 17 4.71 7.70 -0.82
CA GLY A 17 4.49 8.55 0.34
C GLY A 17 4.86 7.88 1.66
N ILE A 18 4.45 6.63 1.85
CA ILE A 18 4.84 5.82 3.03
C ILE A 18 6.33 5.53 3.03
N GLY A 19 6.90 5.20 1.86
CA GLY A 19 8.35 5.02 1.72
C GLY A 19 9.13 6.27 2.12
N TYR A 20 8.69 7.45 1.67
CA TYR A 20 9.28 8.73 2.07
C TYR A 20 9.13 8.97 3.57
N PHE A 21 7.91 8.84 4.11
CA PHE A 21 7.64 9.05 5.53
C PHE A 21 8.50 8.16 6.44
N LEU A 22 8.61 6.87 6.12
CA LEU A 22 9.47 5.95 6.85
C LEU A 22 10.95 6.31 6.74
N SER A 23 11.39 6.84 5.59
CA SER A 23 12.77 7.30 5.41
C SER A 23 13.11 8.53 6.27
N CYS A 24 12.11 9.32 6.66
CA CYS A 24 12.30 10.48 7.53
C CYS A 24 12.42 10.10 9.01
N TRP A 25 11.82 8.98 9.41
CA TRP A 25 11.72 8.55 10.80
C TRP A 25 12.71 7.43 11.17
N TYR A 26 13.23 6.68 10.20
CA TYR A 26 14.00 5.47 10.45
C TYR A 26 15.28 5.35 9.62
N ARG A 27 16.34 4.87 10.30
CA ARG A 27 17.67 4.58 9.73
C ARG A 27 17.61 3.57 8.58
N ARG A 28 18.61 3.59 7.70
CA ARG A 28 18.67 2.72 6.51
C ARG A 28 18.63 1.23 6.86
N ASP A 29 19.27 0.85 7.97
CA ASP A 29 19.32 -0.53 8.45
C ASP A 29 17.94 -1.03 8.96
N GLU A 30 17.10 -0.13 9.47
CA GLU A 30 15.78 -0.46 10.04
C GLU A 30 14.65 -0.32 9.01
N PHE A 31 14.87 0.46 7.96
CA PHE A 31 13.88 0.79 6.93
C PHE A 31 13.30 -0.46 6.27
N GLY A 32 14.16 -1.43 5.91
CA GLY A 32 13.73 -2.66 5.22
C GLY A 32 12.75 -3.51 6.04
N VAL A 33 13.00 -3.67 7.34
CA VAL A 33 12.11 -4.44 8.23
C VAL A 33 10.75 -3.75 8.37
N ARG A 34 10.73 -2.42 8.46
CA ARG A 34 9.49 -1.65 8.61
C ARG A 34 8.65 -1.65 7.34
N MET A 35 9.30 -1.57 6.17
CA MET A 35 8.64 -1.78 4.88
C MET A 35 8.08 -3.19 4.75
N ALA A 36 8.80 -4.22 5.22
CA ALA A 36 8.30 -5.59 5.21
C ALA A 36 7.06 -5.78 6.10
N ILE A 37 7.00 -5.14 7.27
CA ILE A 37 5.80 -5.13 8.13
C ILE A 37 4.63 -4.45 7.40
N PHE A 38 4.86 -3.32 6.75
CA PHE A 38 3.83 -2.63 5.97
C PHE A 38 3.27 -3.51 4.84
N PHE A 39 4.14 -4.15 4.05
CA PHE A 39 3.74 -5.09 3.00
C PHE A 39 3.02 -6.33 3.54
N SER A 40 3.43 -6.84 4.71
CA SER A 40 2.74 -7.96 5.36
C SER A 40 1.32 -7.58 5.74
N GLY A 41 1.10 -6.36 6.22
CA GLY A 41 -0.23 -5.81 6.46
C GLY A 41 -1.10 -5.76 5.20
N ALA A 42 -0.53 -5.32 4.08
CA ALA A 42 -1.23 -5.31 2.79
C ALA A 42 -1.60 -6.73 2.31
N ALA A 43 -0.68 -7.69 2.46
CA ALA A 43 -0.95 -9.10 2.13
C ALA A 43 -2.05 -9.72 3.01
N LEU A 44 -2.04 -9.41 4.31
CA LEU A 44 -3.10 -9.83 5.23
C LEU A 44 -4.43 -9.19 4.87
N ALA A 45 -4.46 -7.89 4.61
CA ALA A 45 -5.67 -7.19 4.17
C ALA A 45 -6.24 -7.80 2.88
N GLY A 46 -5.39 -8.13 1.90
CA GLY A 46 -5.81 -8.85 0.69
C GLY A 46 -6.38 -10.24 0.98
N SER A 47 -5.78 -10.99 1.90
CA SER A 47 -6.23 -12.33 2.27
C SER A 47 -7.62 -12.33 2.95
N PHE A 48 -7.89 -11.33 3.80
CA PHE A 48 -9.18 -11.19 4.49
C PHE A 48 -10.22 -10.37 3.72
N GLY A 49 -9.80 -9.55 2.75
CA GLY A 49 -10.68 -8.66 1.99
C GLY A 49 -11.77 -9.41 1.22
N GLY A 50 -11.41 -10.54 0.60
CA GLY A 50 -12.39 -11.38 -0.11
C GLY A 50 -13.43 -12.02 0.83
N LEU A 51 -13.00 -12.47 2.00
CA LEU A 51 -13.90 -13.04 3.02
C LEU A 51 -14.84 -11.97 3.59
N LEU A 52 -14.30 -10.78 3.88
CA LEU A 52 -15.08 -9.65 4.37
C LEU A 52 -16.09 -9.19 3.31
N ALA A 53 -15.69 -9.11 2.04
CA ALA A 53 -16.58 -8.78 0.93
C ALA A 53 -17.70 -9.81 0.78
N ALA A 54 -17.40 -11.10 0.90
CA ALA A 54 -18.42 -12.16 0.86
C ALA A 54 -19.41 -12.05 2.03
N ALA A 55 -18.93 -11.74 3.23
CA ALA A 55 -19.81 -11.53 4.40
C ALA A 55 -20.73 -10.31 4.22
N ILE A 56 -20.22 -9.20 3.68
CA ILE A 56 -21.01 -7.99 3.42
C ILE A 56 -22.00 -8.21 2.26
N ALA A 57 -21.62 -9.01 1.26
CA ALA A 57 -22.52 -9.35 0.14
C ALA A 57 -23.80 -10.07 0.58
N LEU A 58 -23.81 -10.73 1.74
CA LEU A 58 -25.01 -11.34 2.33
C LEU A 58 -26.06 -10.32 2.79
N MET A 59 -25.71 -9.03 2.90
CA MET A 59 -26.65 -7.94 3.21
C MET A 59 -27.48 -7.48 2.01
N ASP A 60 -27.68 -8.36 1.02
CA ASP A 60 -28.46 -8.05 -0.16
C ASP A 60 -29.94 -7.78 0.20
N GLY A 61 -30.50 -6.68 -0.32
CA GLY A 61 -31.87 -6.26 -0.01
C GLY A 61 -32.03 -5.40 1.26
N VAL A 62 -30.99 -5.24 2.08
CA VAL A 62 -31.01 -4.31 3.23
C VAL A 62 -31.06 -2.88 2.72
N GLY A 63 -32.13 -2.15 3.05
CA GLY A 63 -32.34 -0.76 2.61
C GLY A 63 -32.65 -0.61 1.11
N GLY A 64 -33.08 -1.67 0.43
CA GLY A 64 -33.43 -1.65 -1.00
C GLY A 64 -32.25 -1.49 -1.95
N LYS A 65 -31.03 -1.74 -1.47
CA LYS A 65 -29.78 -1.68 -2.26
C LYS A 65 -29.21 -3.07 -2.47
N HIS A 66 -28.47 -3.23 -3.57
CA HIS A 66 -27.76 -4.46 -3.85
C HIS A 66 -26.56 -4.62 -2.89
N GLY A 67 -26.22 -5.84 -2.51
CA GLY A 67 -25.12 -6.15 -1.58
C GLY A 67 -23.76 -5.53 -1.97
N TRP A 68 -23.47 -5.41 -3.27
CA TRP A 68 -22.22 -4.78 -3.74
C TRP A 68 -22.10 -3.29 -3.37
N CYS A 69 -23.21 -2.57 -3.24
CA CYS A 69 -23.20 -1.16 -2.83
C CYS A 69 -22.73 -1.01 -1.38
N TRP A 70 -23.10 -1.97 -0.52
CA TRP A 70 -22.75 -1.95 0.90
C TRP A 70 -21.25 -2.14 1.12
N ILE A 71 -20.57 -2.90 0.25
CA ILE A 71 -19.11 -3.06 0.28
C ILE A 71 -18.44 -1.69 0.13
N PHE A 72 -18.78 -0.94 -0.92
CA PHE A 72 -18.21 0.40 -1.15
C PHE A 72 -18.57 1.41 -0.05
N ILE A 73 -19.79 1.34 0.49
CA ILE A 73 -20.23 2.27 1.53
C ILE A 73 -19.48 2.00 2.85
N LEU A 74 -19.44 0.76 3.31
CA LEU A 74 -18.81 0.40 4.59
C LEU A 74 -17.29 0.54 4.53
N GLU A 75 -16.66 0.00 3.49
CA GLU A 75 -15.21 0.04 3.32
C GLU A 75 -14.72 1.47 3.02
N GLY A 76 -15.46 2.20 2.18
CA GLY A 76 -15.19 3.61 1.89
C GLY A 76 -15.32 4.48 3.13
N LEU A 77 -16.38 4.29 3.94
CA LEU A 77 -16.58 5.05 5.18
C LEU A 77 -15.47 4.75 6.19
N ALA A 78 -15.10 3.49 6.39
CA ALA A 78 -14.01 3.10 7.28
C ALA A 78 -12.69 3.77 6.85
N THR A 79 -12.41 3.78 5.54
CA THR A 79 -11.20 4.42 4.97
C THR A 79 -11.21 5.92 5.19
N VAL A 80 -12.35 6.60 5.01
CA VAL A 80 -12.48 8.04 5.28
C VAL A 80 -12.26 8.35 6.77
N LEU A 81 -12.82 7.56 7.68
CA LEU A 81 -12.65 7.75 9.12
C LEU A 81 -11.18 7.57 9.53
N ILE A 82 -10.51 6.55 9.01
CA ILE A 82 -9.07 6.33 9.24
C ILE A 82 -8.27 7.49 8.66
N GLY A 83 -8.58 7.95 7.44
CA GLY A 83 -7.92 9.09 6.81
C GLY A 83 -8.02 10.38 7.64
N VAL A 84 -9.20 10.66 8.22
CA VAL A 84 -9.38 11.80 9.14
C VAL A 84 -8.58 11.60 10.43
N ALA A 85 -8.57 10.39 10.99
CA ALA A 85 -7.77 10.09 12.18
C ALA A 85 -6.27 10.23 11.94
N CYS A 86 -5.78 9.86 10.74
CA CYS A 86 -4.38 10.03 10.35
C CYS A 86 -3.92 11.49 10.42
N PHE A 87 -4.80 12.47 10.16
CA PHE A 87 -4.45 13.89 10.25
C PHE A 87 -4.00 14.31 11.66
N TRP A 88 -4.48 13.62 12.71
CA TRP A 88 -4.05 13.87 14.09
C TRP A 88 -2.95 12.94 14.56
N MET A 89 -2.90 11.71 14.05
CA MET A 89 -1.95 10.70 14.49
C MET A 89 -0.59 10.78 13.80
N VAL A 90 -0.54 11.19 12.53
CA VAL A 90 0.68 11.25 11.74
C VAL A 90 1.33 12.61 11.90
N GLN A 91 2.55 12.63 12.43
CA GLN A 91 3.37 13.84 12.57
C GLN A 91 4.50 13.77 11.55
N ASP A 92 4.56 14.75 10.64
CA ASP A 92 5.43 14.72 9.46
C ASP A 92 6.93 14.61 9.79
N PHE A 93 7.36 15.21 10.90
CA PHE A 93 8.76 15.24 11.31
C PHE A 93 8.94 14.85 12.79
N PRO A 94 10.03 14.13 13.12
CA PRO A 94 10.36 13.78 14.50
C PRO A 94 10.53 15.01 15.40
N ASP A 95 10.88 16.17 14.82
CA ASP A 95 10.97 17.46 15.53
C ASP A 95 9.61 17.94 16.06
N ASN A 96 8.56 17.80 15.25
CA ASN A 96 7.21 18.26 15.60
C ASN A 96 6.38 17.21 16.36
N ALA A 97 6.94 16.02 16.58
CA ALA A 97 6.22 14.89 17.18
C ALA A 97 5.73 15.22 18.61
N THR A 98 4.43 15.38 18.82
CA THR A 98 3.86 15.71 20.14
C THR A 98 3.91 14.54 21.14
N PHE A 99 4.15 13.31 20.66
CA PHE A 99 4.20 12.10 21.47
C PHE A 99 5.57 11.83 22.14
N LEU A 100 6.65 12.48 21.70
CA LEU A 100 8.01 12.23 22.22
C LEU A 100 8.45 13.31 23.23
N SER A 101 9.11 12.85 24.30
CA SER A 101 9.82 13.72 25.24
C SER A 101 10.91 14.54 24.51
N PRO A 102 11.20 15.78 24.93
CA PRO A 102 12.22 16.63 24.28
C PRO A 102 13.60 15.96 24.17
N ASP A 103 13.96 15.11 25.13
CA ASP A 103 15.24 14.39 25.15
C ASP A 103 15.27 13.23 24.15
N ASP A 104 14.15 12.53 23.99
CA ASP A 104 14.01 11.44 23.01
C ASP A 104 13.97 11.98 21.59
N LYS A 105 13.34 13.13 21.35
CA LYS A 105 13.40 13.83 20.05
C LYS A 105 14.83 14.11 19.63
N LYS A 106 15.63 14.73 20.52
CA LYS A 106 17.04 15.03 20.26
C LYS A 106 17.83 13.75 19.97
N ARG A 107 17.51 12.64 20.64
CA ARG A 107 18.15 11.33 20.41
C ARG A 107 17.81 10.77 19.02
N VAL A 108 16.55 10.87 18.60
CA VAL A 108 16.09 10.43 17.27
C VAL A 108 16.74 11.25 16.17
N VAL A 109 16.71 12.58 16.27
CA VAL A 109 17.34 13.51 15.31
C VAL A 109 18.84 13.28 15.20
N ARG A 110 19.54 13.13 16.34
CA ARG A 110 20.99 12.84 16.35
C ARG A 110 21.32 11.51 15.66
N ARG A 111 20.49 10.48 15.85
CA ARG A 111 20.67 9.18 15.22
C ARG A 111 20.43 9.24 13.70
N LEU A 112 19.42 9.98 13.26
CA LEU A 112 19.14 10.22 11.84
C LEU A 112 20.28 11.02 11.16
N ALA A 113 20.82 12.02 11.86
CA ALA A 113 21.96 12.82 11.39
C ALA A 113 23.22 12.01 11.17
N GLN A 114 23.50 11.04 12.06
CA GLN A 114 24.65 10.15 11.93
C GLN A 114 24.56 9.23 10.71
N ASP A 115 23.35 8.89 10.25
CA ASP A 115 23.10 8.03 9.09
C ASP A 115 23.04 8.81 7.76
N LYS A 116 23.27 10.14 7.79
CA LYS A 116 23.15 11.05 6.64
C LYS A 116 21.82 10.90 5.89
N GLN A 117 20.72 10.69 6.63
CA GLN A 117 19.39 10.74 6.02
C GLN A 117 18.96 12.20 5.85
N ALA A 118 18.36 12.49 4.71
CA ALA A 118 17.97 13.84 4.28
C ALA A 118 16.95 14.53 5.21
N SER A 119 16.41 13.84 6.23
CA SER A 119 15.54 14.44 7.23
C SER A 119 16.27 15.02 8.44
N ALA A 120 17.59 14.83 8.54
CA ALA A 120 18.39 15.34 9.65
C ALA A 120 18.96 16.75 9.40
N GLU A 121 19.17 17.10 8.13
CA GLU A 121 19.42 18.46 7.68
C GLU A 121 18.17 18.86 6.89
N LYS A 122 17.62 20.05 7.10
CA LYS A 122 16.49 20.55 6.31
C LYS A 122 16.97 20.80 4.87
N GLU A 123 17.16 19.74 4.09
CA GLU A 123 17.47 19.87 2.67
C GLU A 123 16.23 20.39 1.95
N ASP A 124 16.33 21.61 1.42
CA ASP A 124 15.30 22.18 0.58
C ASP A 124 15.10 21.29 -0.66
N PHE A 125 13.84 20.95 -0.95
CA PHE A 125 13.49 20.16 -2.13
C PHE A 125 13.94 20.90 -3.39
N ASN A 126 15.07 20.46 -3.97
CA ASN A 126 15.60 21.05 -5.18
C ASN A 126 15.30 20.13 -6.37
N MET A 127 14.62 20.69 -7.37
CA MET A 127 14.23 19.98 -8.59
C MET A 127 15.43 19.44 -9.37
N VAL A 128 16.63 19.98 -9.13
CA VAL A 128 17.90 19.45 -9.66
C VAL A 128 18.17 18.02 -9.18
N TYR A 129 17.89 17.70 -7.91
CA TYR A 129 18.08 16.35 -7.39
C TYR A 129 17.10 15.37 -8.04
N PHE A 130 15.85 15.77 -8.25
CA PHE A 130 14.85 14.96 -8.96
C PHE A 130 15.32 14.57 -10.37
N TRP A 131 15.77 15.56 -11.16
CA TRP A 131 16.30 15.29 -12.51
C TRP A 131 17.59 14.46 -12.47
N SER A 132 18.42 14.60 -11.43
CA SER A 132 19.62 13.78 -11.25
C SER A 132 19.27 12.32 -10.95
N SER A 133 18.26 12.06 -10.11
CA SER A 133 17.80 10.72 -9.75
C SER A 133 17.13 10.00 -10.91
N MET A 134 16.41 10.73 -11.78
CA MET A 134 15.83 10.16 -13.00
C MET A 134 16.87 9.83 -14.07
N LYS A 135 18.03 10.50 -14.06
CA LYS A 135 19.13 10.22 -14.99
C LYS A 135 20.11 9.17 -14.45
N ASP A 136 19.98 8.78 -13.18
CA ASP A 136 20.83 7.74 -12.60
C ASP A 136 20.44 6.36 -13.13
N TRP A 137 21.41 5.65 -13.72
CA TRP A 137 21.22 4.31 -14.26
C TRP A 137 20.83 3.31 -13.17
N LYS A 138 21.26 3.54 -11.92
CA LYS A 138 20.90 2.68 -10.79
C LYS A 138 19.40 2.68 -10.53
N THR A 139 18.75 3.84 -10.63
CA THR A 139 17.30 3.97 -10.47
C THR A 139 16.56 3.13 -11.51
N TRP A 140 16.98 3.19 -12.77
CA TRP A 140 16.39 2.38 -13.85
C TRP A 140 16.67 0.89 -13.69
N LEU A 141 17.87 0.51 -13.26
CA LEU A 141 18.19 -0.89 -12.98
C LEU A 141 17.28 -1.45 -11.88
N TYR A 142 17.11 -0.72 -10.77
CA TYR A 142 16.19 -1.11 -9.71
C TYR A 142 14.74 -1.19 -10.21
N ALA A 143 14.29 -0.26 -11.04
CA ALA A 143 12.95 -0.29 -11.62
C ALA A 143 12.71 -1.54 -12.48
N VAL A 144 13.69 -1.95 -13.30
CA VAL A 144 13.58 -3.17 -14.13
C VAL A 144 13.58 -4.44 -13.27
N ILE A 145 14.44 -4.50 -12.25
CA ILE A 145 14.46 -5.63 -11.31
C ILE A 145 13.11 -5.74 -10.59
N TYR A 146 12.58 -4.63 -10.11
CA TYR A 146 11.29 -4.58 -9.42
C TYR A 146 10.13 -4.97 -10.35
N MET A 147 10.13 -4.46 -11.59
CA MET A 147 9.16 -4.86 -12.61
C MET A 147 9.20 -6.37 -12.90
N GLY A 148 10.40 -6.97 -12.93
CA GLY A 148 10.57 -8.40 -13.10
C GLY A 148 9.98 -9.24 -11.97
N ALA A 149 9.88 -8.70 -10.75
CA ALA A 149 9.21 -9.34 -9.62
C ALA A 149 7.69 -9.12 -9.63
N ASP A 150 7.24 -7.92 -9.97
CA ASP A 150 5.81 -7.55 -9.99
C ASP A 150 5.06 -8.19 -11.16
N MET A 151 5.66 -8.29 -12.35
CA MET A 151 5.04 -8.89 -13.53
C MET A 151 4.47 -10.30 -13.29
N PRO A 152 5.25 -11.27 -12.78
CA PRO A 152 4.72 -12.61 -12.50
C PRO A 152 3.69 -12.60 -11.36
N LEU A 153 3.82 -11.72 -10.38
CA LEU A 153 2.86 -11.59 -9.27
C LEU A 153 1.47 -11.19 -9.79
N TYR A 154 1.39 -10.13 -10.59
CA TYR A 154 0.12 -9.70 -11.18
C TYR A 154 -0.39 -10.68 -12.24
N GLY A 155 0.51 -11.27 -13.03
CA GLY A 155 0.15 -12.33 -13.98
C GLY A 155 -0.56 -13.47 -13.26
N PHE A 156 0.03 -13.98 -12.17
CA PHE A 156 -0.61 -15.02 -11.37
C PHE A 156 -1.96 -14.55 -10.82
N SER A 157 -2.03 -13.38 -10.18
CA SER A 157 -3.27 -12.90 -9.56
C SER A 157 -4.42 -12.70 -10.57
N LEU A 158 -4.14 -12.35 -11.82
CA LEU A 158 -5.15 -12.13 -12.86
C LEU A 158 -5.59 -13.44 -13.53
N PHE A 159 -4.68 -14.39 -13.74
CA PHE A 159 -4.98 -15.64 -14.44
C PHE A 159 -5.47 -16.77 -13.53
N VAL A 160 -5.19 -16.74 -12.22
CA VAL A 160 -5.70 -17.72 -11.25
C VAL A 160 -7.21 -17.97 -11.36
N PRO A 161 -8.10 -16.96 -11.37
CA PRO A 161 -9.54 -17.20 -11.47
C PRO A 161 -9.92 -17.92 -12.77
N THR A 162 -9.33 -17.54 -13.91
CA THR A 162 -9.59 -18.17 -15.21
C THR A 162 -9.13 -19.64 -15.22
N ILE A 163 -7.94 -19.93 -14.67
CA ILE A 163 -7.42 -21.31 -14.58
C ILE A 163 -8.33 -22.19 -13.72
N ILE A 164 -8.83 -21.65 -12.59
CA ILE A 164 -9.75 -22.38 -11.71
C ILE A 164 -11.07 -22.67 -12.44
N GLU A 165 -11.62 -21.70 -13.16
CA GLU A 165 -12.87 -21.86 -13.90
C GLU A 165 -12.77 -22.95 -14.98
N GLU A 166 -11.70 -22.94 -15.77
CA GLU A 166 -11.48 -23.97 -16.80
C GLU A 166 -11.31 -25.37 -16.20
N LEU A 167 -10.58 -25.48 -15.09
CA LEU A 167 -10.32 -26.76 -14.42
C LEU A 167 -11.60 -27.34 -13.81
N VAL A 168 -12.42 -26.50 -13.14
CA VAL A 168 -13.72 -26.91 -12.58
C VAL A 168 -14.70 -27.30 -13.68
N CYS A 169 -14.76 -26.54 -14.77
CA CYS A 169 -15.62 -26.84 -15.91
C CYS A 169 -15.23 -28.17 -16.57
N SER A 170 -13.92 -28.42 -16.77
CA SER A 170 -13.40 -29.68 -17.29
C SER A 170 -13.76 -30.89 -16.41
N LEU A 171 -13.61 -30.74 -15.08
CA LEU A 171 -14.01 -31.77 -14.11
C LEU A 171 -15.51 -32.07 -14.15
N PHE A 172 -16.35 -31.03 -14.30
CA PHE A 172 -17.80 -31.20 -14.37
C PHE A 172 -18.23 -31.93 -15.65
N LEU A 173 -17.61 -31.62 -16.79
CA LEU A 173 -17.86 -32.30 -18.07
C LEU A 173 -17.42 -33.77 -18.04
N LEU A 174 -16.28 -34.09 -17.44
CA LEU A 174 -15.81 -35.47 -17.27
C LEU A 174 -16.73 -36.28 -16.34
N SER A 175 -17.28 -35.67 -15.29
CA SER A 175 -18.25 -36.33 -14.41
C SER A 175 -19.59 -36.63 -15.09
N HIS A 176 -20.00 -35.82 -16.08
CA HIS A 176 -21.23 -36.06 -16.85
C HIS A 176 -21.02 -37.03 -18.03
N ALA A 177 -19.79 -37.15 -18.56
CA ALA A 177 -19.48 -38.09 -19.63
C ALA A 177 -19.26 -39.54 -19.13
N ALA A 178 -19.11 -39.73 -17.81
CA ALA A 178 -18.83 -41.03 -17.19
C ALA A 178 -20.06 -41.70 -16.53
N GLY A 179 -21.26 -41.11 -16.63
CA GLY A 179 -22.52 -41.68 -16.13
C GLY A 179 -23.52 -41.91 -17.26
#